data_AF-A0A4R6R9K3-F1
#
_entry.id   AF-A0A4R6R9K3-F1
#
_cell.length_a   1.000
_cell.length_b   1.000
_cell.length_c   1.000
_cell.angle_alpha   90.00
_cell.angle_beta   90.00
_cell.angle_gamma   90.00
#
_symmetry.space_group_name_H-M   'P 1'
#
loop_
_entity.id
_entity.type
_entity.pdbx_description
1 polymer ?
#
loop_
_entity_poly.entity_id
_entity_poly.type
_entity_poly.pdbx_seq_one_letter_code
_entity_poly.pdbx_strand_id
1 'polypeptide(L)'
;MTHTRHRTALALPLSLTLSLWGFAAHAGPAIDQFKQDIAAFTAAQAANPDKTIQYTDPQGALARAVLNPGRIPSVVDEALAEPNGADQIKAALEAYKPISNRYAGAFERLPGKYDGEYLDSFEAMYQVTLAGLKPLKDVKPQDIPDETLRPMLEAAVKMAAAMPAILVKVLEKQVDAGKFSADFTPVARARIEALRAALPKP
;
A
#
# COMPACT_ATOMS: atom_id res chain seq x y z
N MET A 1 24.25 -16.56 -64.54
CA MET A 1 24.82 -17.51 -63.56
C MET A 1 25.27 -16.74 -62.33
N THR A 2 24.83 -17.22 -61.16
CA THR A 2 25.44 -17.11 -59.81
C THR A 2 25.62 -15.75 -59.10
N HIS A 3 24.80 -15.59 -58.04
CA HIS A 3 25.01 -15.02 -56.69
C HIS A 3 26.40 -14.44 -56.34
N THR A 4 26.51 -13.38 -55.52
CA THR A 4 26.54 -13.50 -54.04
C THR A 4 26.31 -12.14 -53.34
N ARG A 5 25.65 -12.21 -52.17
CA ARG A 5 25.27 -11.12 -51.24
C ARG A 5 26.43 -10.66 -50.33
N HIS A 6 26.12 -9.62 -49.53
CA HIS A 6 26.59 -9.29 -48.16
C HIS A 6 27.36 -7.97 -48.08
N ARG A 7 27.22 -7.10 -47.07
CA ARG A 7 26.21 -6.73 -46.04
C ARG A 7 26.97 -5.70 -45.16
N THR A 8 26.36 -4.57 -44.78
CA THR A 8 26.48 -3.82 -43.47
C THR A 8 27.89 -3.51 -42.89
N ALA A 9 28.20 -2.37 -42.27
CA ALA A 9 27.52 -1.60 -41.21
C ALA A 9 28.17 -0.19 -41.14
N LEU A 10 27.48 0.94 -40.99
CA LEU A 10 26.78 1.47 -39.80
C LEU A 10 27.53 1.32 -38.47
N ALA A 11 28.21 2.40 -38.06
CA ALA A 11 28.55 2.67 -36.68
C ALA A 11 28.22 4.14 -36.38
N LEU A 12 27.04 4.39 -35.82
CA LEU A 12 26.72 5.62 -35.11
C LEU A 12 27.17 5.48 -33.65
N PRO A 13 27.82 6.48 -33.05
CA PRO A 13 28.09 6.47 -31.62
C PRO A 13 26.79 6.69 -30.83
N LEU A 14 26.49 5.71 -29.99
CA LEU A 14 25.39 5.69 -29.04
C LEU A 14 25.71 6.67 -27.89
N SER A 15 25.17 7.89 -27.95
CA SER A 15 25.20 8.80 -26.80
C SER A 15 24.22 8.30 -25.73
N LEU A 16 24.77 7.54 -24.79
CA LEU A 16 24.10 7.13 -23.56
C LEU A 16 23.94 8.36 -22.65
N THR A 17 22.88 9.15 -22.83
CA THR A 17 22.43 10.08 -21.79
C THR A 17 21.72 9.26 -20.72
N LEU A 18 22.52 8.74 -19.79
CA LEU A 18 22.06 8.16 -18.55
C LEU A 18 21.45 9.30 -17.71
N SER A 19 20.17 9.58 -17.91
CA SER A 19 19.41 10.43 -17.00
C SER A 19 19.33 9.71 -15.67
N LEU A 20 20.29 9.98 -14.79
CA LEU A 20 20.15 9.71 -13.36
C LEU A 20 18.96 10.52 -12.86
N TRP A 21 17.78 9.90 -12.89
CA TRP A 21 16.69 10.30 -12.00
C TRP A 21 17.16 9.92 -10.61
N GLY A 22 17.92 10.85 -10.01
CA GLY A 22 18.32 10.79 -8.62
C GLY A 22 17.06 10.70 -7.79
N PHE A 23 16.75 9.50 -7.33
CA PHE A 23 16.00 9.33 -6.10
C PHE A 23 16.85 10.03 -5.04
N ALA A 24 16.55 11.30 -4.78
CA ALA A 24 16.95 11.92 -3.55
C ALA A 24 16.31 11.07 -2.45
N ALA A 25 17.09 10.14 -1.91
CA ALA A 25 16.84 9.56 -0.61
C ALA A 25 16.89 10.73 0.36
N HIS A 26 15.75 11.38 0.57
CA HIS A 26 15.58 12.37 1.60
C HIS A 26 15.75 11.61 2.91
N ALA A 27 16.90 11.81 3.55
CA ALA A 27 17.29 11.18 4.81
C ALA A 27 16.52 11.81 5.99
N GLY A 28 15.19 11.80 5.91
CA GLY A 28 14.29 12.20 6.98
C GLY A 28 13.58 10.99 7.59
N PRO A 29 12.92 11.17 8.75
CA PRO A 29 12.09 10.14 9.37
C PRO A 29 11.12 9.50 8.36
N ALA A 30 10.97 8.18 8.38
CA ALA A 30 10.12 7.44 7.42
C ALA A 30 8.68 7.97 7.43
N ILE A 31 8.17 8.35 8.61
CA ILE A 31 6.83 8.93 8.76
C ILE A 31 6.69 10.32 8.15
N ASP A 32 7.73 11.15 8.21
CA ASP A 32 7.70 12.48 7.63
C ASP A 32 7.80 12.41 6.11
N GLN A 33 8.63 11.51 5.57
CA GLN A 33 8.65 11.25 4.14
C GLN A 33 7.29 10.75 3.66
N PHE A 34 6.63 9.85 4.43
CA PHE A 34 5.31 9.36 4.07
C PHE A 34 4.25 10.47 4.05
N LYS A 35 4.25 11.38 5.03
CA LYS A 35 3.37 12.57 5.03
C LYS A 35 3.63 13.47 3.81
N GLN A 36 4.89 13.69 3.45
CA GLN A 36 5.26 14.49 2.28
C GLN A 36 4.77 13.84 0.98
N ASP A 37 4.92 12.53 0.84
CA ASP A 37 4.44 11.79 -0.33
C ASP A 37 2.90 11.84 -0.44
N ILE A 38 2.19 11.71 0.68
CA ILE A 38 0.73 11.88 0.74
C ILE A 38 0.32 13.29 0.28
N ALA A 39 1.02 14.32 0.77
CA ALA A 39 0.74 15.71 0.38
C ALA A 39 0.99 15.94 -1.11
N ALA A 40 2.13 15.44 -1.64
CA ALA A 40 2.47 15.55 -3.05
C ALA A 40 1.48 14.80 -3.95
N PHE A 41 1.09 13.57 -3.58
CA PHE A 41 0.05 12.82 -4.28
C PHE A 41 -1.29 13.57 -4.26
N THR A 42 -1.69 14.09 -3.10
CA THR A 42 -2.96 14.82 -2.94
C THR A 42 -3.00 16.07 -3.80
N ALA A 43 -1.90 16.84 -3.85
CA ALA A 43 -1.78 18.00 -4.72
C ALA A 43 -1.87 17.62 -6.21
N ALA A 44 -1.16 16.56 -6.63
CA ALA A 44 -1.22 16.07 -8.01
C ALA A 44 -2.63 15.56 -8.39
N GLN A 45 -3.31 14.88 -7.46
CA GLN A 45 -4.66 14.36 -7.65
C GLN A 45 -5.69 15.50 -7.69
N ALA A 46 -5.49 16.57 -6.92
CA ALA A 46 -6.34 17.76 -6.93
C ALA A 46 -6.26 18.52 -8.26
N ALA A 47 -5.11 18.50 -8.94
CA ALA A 47 -4.96 19.08 -10.28
C ALA A 47 -5.72 18.29 -11.36
N ASN A 48 -6.09 17.03 -11.10
CA ASN A 48 -6.82 16.16 -12.03
C ASN A 48 -7.91 15.36 -11.28
N PRO A 49 -8.95 16.01 -10.73
CA PRO A 49 -9.85 15.37 -9.76
C PRO A 49 -10.67 14.21 -10.34
N ASP A 50 -10.96 14.26 -11.63
CA ASP A 50 -11.84 13.31 -12.34
C ASP A 50 -11.17 11.98 -12.68
N LYS A 51 -9.83 11.93 -12.65
CA LYS A 51 -9.07 10.72 -12.98
C LYS A 51 -8.18 10.32 -11.82
N THR A 52 -8.36 9.10 -11.32
CA THR A 52 -7.42 8.49 -10.38
C THR A 52 -6.08 8.26 -11.08
N ILE A 53 -4.98 8.70 -10.46
CA ILE A 53 -3.63 8.51 -10.98
C ILE A 53 -3.30 7.01 -11.03
N GLN A 54 -2.90 6.50 -12.19
CA GLN A 54 -2.38 5.14 -12.36
C GLN A 54 -0.85 5.12 -12.30
N TYR A 55 -0.29 3.95 -12.04
CA TYR A 55 1.15 3.70 -12.10
C TYR A 55 1.76 3.97 -13.48
N THR A 56 0.97 3.85 -14.55
CA THR A 56 1.41 4.12 -15.92
C THR A 56 1.28 5.60 -16.32
N ASP A 57 0.61 6.43 -15.53
CA ASP A 57 0.50 7.86 -15.78
C ASP A 57 1.85 8.56 -15.47
N PRO A 58 2.11 9.78 -16.02
CA PRO A 58 3.33 10.54 -15.72
C PRO A 58 3.55 10.78 -14.21
N GLN A 59 2.47 10.94 -13.45
CA GLN A 59 2.48 11.09 -11.99
C GLN A 59 2.47 9.75 -11.24
N GLY A 60 2.53 8.62 -11.94
CA GLY A 60 2.41 7.28 -11.35
C GLY A 60 3.52 6.93 -10.33
N ALA A 61 4.63 7.65 -10.33
CA ALA A 61 5.65 7.54 -9.28
C ALA A 61 5.11 7.96 -7.90
N LEU A 62 4.25 8.99 -7.84
CA LEU A 62 3.62 9.44 -6.59
C LEU A 62 2.66 8.38 -6.05
N ALA A 63 1.87 7.77 -6.95
CA ALA A 63 0.99 6.67 -6.60
C ALA A 63 1.79 5.49 -6.02
N ARG A 64 2.88 5.08 -6.68
CA ARG A 64 3.76 4.01 -6.16
C ARG A 64 4.36 4.36 -4.81
N ALA A 65 4.77 5.61 -4.60
CA ALA A 65 5.36 6.04 -3.35
C ALA A 65 4.37 5.90 -2.17
N VAL A 66 3.13 6.35 -2.35
CA VAL A 66 2.12 6.36 -1.27
C VAL A 66 1.46 5.01 -1.06
N LEU A 67 1.27 4.22 -2.13
CA LEU A 67 0.59 2.94 -2.05
C LEU A 67 1.51 1.78 -1.66
N ASN A 68 2.83 1.95 -1.67
CA ASN A 68 3.77 0.86 -1.43
C ASN A 68 3.55 0.21 -0.04
N PRO A 69 3.02 -1.03 0.02
CA PRO A 69 2.71 -1.68 1.29
C PRO A 69 3.95 -1.98 2.12
N GLY A 70 5.11 -2.17 1.49
CA GLY A 70 6.37 -2.47 2.17
C GLY A 70 6.91 -1.34 3.03
N ARG A 71 6.42 -0.10 2.84
CA ARG A 71 6.84 1.07 3.64
C ARG A 71 6.10 1.18 4.97
N ILE A 72 4.88 0.62 5.06
CA ILE A 72 4.03 0.77 6.24
C ILE A 72 4.69 0.24 7.51
N PRO A 73 5.33 -0.95 7.54
CA PRO A 73 6.00 -1.44 8.74
C PRO A 73 7.08 -0.47 9.24
N SER A 74 7.93 0.07 8.35
CA SER A 74 8.96 1.04 8.74
C SER A 74 8.38 2.35 9.27
N VAL A 75 7.31 2.87 8.66
CA VAL A 75 6.65 4.10 9.11
C VAL A 75 6.09 3.93 10.52
N VAL A 76 5.46 2.78 10.79
CA VAL A 76 4.86 2.52 12.10
C VAL A 76 5.93 2.23 13.15
N ASP A 77 6.91 1.38 12.85
CA ASP A 77 7.95 0.99 13.81
C ASP A 77 8.82 2.18 14.23
N GLU A 78 9.18 3.05 13.29
CA GLU A 78 9.93 4.26 13.59
C GLU A 78 9.10 5.25 14.42
N ALA A 79 7.85 5.48 14.03
CA ALA A 79 6.99 6.39 14.77
C ALA A 79 6.71 5.90 16.20
N LEU A 80 6.47 4.60 16.41
CA LEU A 80 6.25 4.03 17.75
C LEU A 80 7.47 4.15 18.68
N ALA A 81 8.67 4.41 18.16
CA ALA A 81 9.85 4.69 18.97
C ALA A 81 9.84 6.11 19.59
N GLU A 82 8.96 6.99 19.10
CA GLU A 82 8.85 8.38 19.55
C GLU A 82 7.75 8.57 20.61
N PRO A 83 7.89 9.52 21.56
CA PRO A 83 6.90 9.76 22.62
C PRO A 83 5.48 10.06 22.15
N ASN A 84 5.32 10.67 20.97
CA ASN A 84 4.04 10.99 20.34
C ASN A 84 3.73 10.10 19.12
N GLY A 85 4.41 8.97 19.00
CA GLY A 85 4.34 8.07 17.85
C GLY A 85 2.94 7.67 17.42
N ALA A 86 2.11 7.30 18.40
CA ALA A 86 0.74 6.87 18.16
C ALA A 86 -0.11 7.97 17.48
N ASP A 87 0.02 9.22 17.92
CA ASP A 87 -0.69 10.36 17.33
C ASP A 87 -0.19 10.66 15.91
N GLN A 88 1.13 10.55 15.69
CA GLN A 88 1.70 10.74 14.36
C GLN A 88 1.21 9.68 13.36
N ILE A 89 1.17 8.41 13.78
CA ILE A 89 0.65 7.30 12.98
C ILE A 89 -0.82 7.56 12.66
N LYS A 90 -1.63 7.89 13.68
CA LYS A 90 -3.05 8.19 13.48
C LYS A 90 -3.25 9.28 12.43
N ALA A 91 -2.56 10.41 12.57
CA ALA A 91 -2.67 11.53 11.63
C ALA A 91 -2.27 11.13 10.19
N ALA A 92 -1.17 10.39 10.03
CA ALA A 92 -0.72 9.93 8.71
C ALA A 92 -1.73 8.96 8.07
N LEU A 93 -2.31 8.05 8.86
CA LEU A 93 -3.30 7.08 8.38
C LEU A 93 -4.65 7.71 8.07
N GLU A 94 -5.08 8.71 8.83
CA GLU A 94 -6.27 9.52 8.51
C GLU A 94 -6.09 10.26 7.19
N ALA A 95 -4.89 10.79 6.93
CA ALA A 95 -4.55 11.43 5.65
C ALA A 95 -4.43 10.43 4.49
N TYR A 96 -4.01 9.19 4.75
CA TYR A 96 -3.93 8.12 3.75
C TYR A 96 -5.30 7.55 3.35
N LYS A 97 -6.25 7.48 4.29
CA LYS A 97 -7.57 6.84 4.08
C LYS A 97 -8.33 7.34 2.84
N PRO A 98 -8.40 8.64 2.52
CA PRO A 98 -9.00 9.13 1.27
C PRO A 98 -8.34 8.56 0.00
N ILE A 99 -7.03 8.34 0.03
CA ILE A 99 -6.27 7.78 -1.09
C ILE A 99 -6.65 6.32 -1.29
N SER A 100 -6.65 5.52 -0.21
CA SER A 100 -7.08 4.12 -0.28
C SER A 100 -8.52 3.98 -0.78
N ASN A 101 -9.45 4.81 -0.26
CA ASN A 101 -10.84 4.81 -0.71
C ASN A 101 -10.97 5.16 -2.20
N ARG A 102 -10.12 6.06 -2.71
CA ARG A 102 -10.10 6.43 -4.13
C ARG A 102 -9.71 5.24 -5.01
N TYR A 103 -8.71 4.45 -4.62
CA TYR A 103 -8.31 3.27 -5.38
C TYR A 103 -9.32 2.13 -5.28
N ALA A 104 -9.93 1.91 -4.10
CA ALA A 104 -11.05 0.97 -3.97
C ALA A 104 -12.23 1.36 -4.89
N GLY A 105 -12.62 2.64 -4.91
CA GLY A 105 -13.69 3.13 -5.80
C GLY A 105 -13.30 3.13 -7.29
N ALA A 106 -12.01 3.29 -7.61
CA ALA A 106 -11.52 3.19 -8.99
C ALA A 106 -11.57 1.73 -9.50
N PHE A 107 -11.12 0.79 -8.66
CA PHE A 107 -11.19 -0.65 -8.93
C PHE A 107 -12.63 -1.13 -9.13
N GLU A 108 -13.57 -0.72 -8.27
CA GLU A 108 -14.97 -1.14 -8.39
C GLU A 108 -15.64 -0.61 -9.67
N ARG A 109 -15.31 0.62 -10.10
CA ARG A 109 -15.89 1.23 -11.30
C ARG A 109 -15.26 0.74 -12.59
N LEU A 110 -13.96 0.47 -12.57
CA LEU A 110 -13.19 0.06 -13.74
C LEU A 110 -12.33 -1.17 -13.37
N PRO A 111 -12.96 -2.35 -13.18
CA PRO A 111 -12.24 -3.59 -12.90
C PRO A 111 -11.23 -3.91 -14.01
N GLY A 112 -10.06 -4.42 -13.66
CA GLY A 112 -8.98 -4.70 -14.61
C GLY A 112 -8.05 -3.52 -14.91
N LYS A 113 -8.43 -2.29 -14.56
CA LYS A 113 -7.62 -1.09 -14.86
C LYS A 113 -6.72 -0.65 -13.70
N TYR A 114 -7.18 -0.84 -12.47
CA TYR A 114 -6.49 -0.39 -11.25
C TYR A 114 -6.06 -1.57 -10.38
N ASP A 115 -5.85 -2.74 -10.97
CA ASP A 115 -5.62 -3.99 -10.23
C ASP A 115 -4.38 -3.91 -9.32
N GLY A 116 -3.28 -3.38 -9.84
CA GLY A 116 -2.03 -3.22 -9.08
C GLY A 116 -2.16 -2.20 -7.96
N GLU A 117 -2.68 -1.03 -8.27
CA GLU A 117 -2.89 0.04 -7.29
C GLU A 117 -3.87 -0.36 -6.19
N TYR A 118 -4.91 -1.12 -6.54
CA TYR A 118 -5.86 -1.67 -5.57
C TYR A 118 -5.19 -2.69 -4.66
N LEU A 119 -4.42 -3.64 -5.20
CA LEU A 119 -3.72 -4.64 -4.39
C LEU A 119 -2.73 -4.00 -3.42
N ASP A 120 -1.92 -3.06 -3.90
CA ASP A 120 -0.94 -2.35 -3.08
C ASP A 120 -1.65 -1.51 -1.99
N SER A 121 -2.71 -0.79 -2.37
CA SER A 121 -3.53 -0.06 -1.40
C SER A 121 -4.16 -0.97 -0.35
N PHE A 122 -4.66 -2.13 -0.77
CA PHE A 122 -5.35 -3.09 0.09
C PHE A 122 -4.38 -3.67 1.11
N GLU A 123 -3.20 -4.05 0.65
CA GLU A 123 -2.18 -4.59 1.52
C GLU A 123 -1.59 -3.54 2.45
N ALA A 124 -1.42 -2.29 2.00
CA ALA A 124 -1.03 -1.22 2.91
C ALA A 124 -2.00 -1.13 4.09
N MET A 125 -3.32 -1.20 3.83
CA MET A 125 -4.33 -1.27 4.89
C MET A 125 -4.21 -2.52 5.78
N TYR A 126 -3.87 -3.67 5.21
CA TYR A 126 -3.59 -4.88 5.97
C TYR A 126 -2.37 -4.69 6.90
N GLN A 127 -1.27 -4.13 6.40
CA GLN A 127 -0.06 -3.86 7.18
C GLN A 127 -0.33 -2.87 8.31
N VAL A 128 -1.12 -1.83 8.05
CA VAL A 128 -1.58 -0.87 9.07
C VAL A 128 -2.34 -1.59 10.18
N THR A 129 -3.23 -2.52 9.80
CA THR A 129 -4.02 -3.30 10.77
C THR A 129 -3.11 -4.17 11.64
N LEU A 130 -2.13 -4.87 11.05
CA LEU A 130 -1.17 -5.66 11.81
C LEU A 130 -0.31 -4.80 12.75
N ALA A 131 0.09 -3.62 12.29
CA ALA A 131 0.92 -2.73 13.08
C ALA A 131 0.14 -2.12 14.26
N GLY A 132 -1.13 -1.75 14.04
CA GLY A 132 -2.04 -1.28 15.09
C GLY A 132 -2.41 -2.35 16.13
N LEU A 133 -2.20 -3.63 15.82
CA LEU A 133 -2.34 -4.71 16.78
C LEU A 133 -1.13 -4.85 17.72
N LYS A 134 0.06 -4.37 17.34
CA LYS A 134 1.27 -4.54 18.17
C LYS A 134 1.09 -3.99 19.58
N PRO A 135 0.59 -2.75 19.80
CA PRO A 135 0.42 -2.20 21.15
C PRO A 135 -0.67 -2.91 21.96
N LEU A 136 -1.64 -3.56 21.29
CA LEU A 136 -2.76 -4.23 21.95
C LEU A 136 -2.41 -5.63 22.49
N LYS A 137 -1.31 -6.23 22.02
CA LYS A 137 -0.87 -7.56 22.49
C LYS A 137 -0.45 -7.58 23.96
N ASP A 138 -0.02 -6.43 24.47
CA ASP A 138 0.52 -6.30 25.83
C ASP A 138 -0.51 -5.76 26.83
N VAL A 139 -1.70 -5.34 26.37
CA VAL A 139 -2.77 -4.85 27.24
C VAL A 139 -3.41 -6.02 27.96
N LYS A 140 -3.24 -6.11 29.28
CA LYS A 140 -3.90 -7.15 30.07
C LYS A 140 -5.26 -6.66 30.59
N PRO A 141 -6.26 -7.55 30.76
CA PRO A 141 -7.58 -7.15 31.26
C PRO A 141 -7.54 -6.43 32.63
N GLN A 142 -6.55 -6.74 33.45
CA GLN A 142 -6.32 -6.08 34.75
C GLN A 142 -5.78 -4.65 34.65
N ASP A 143 -5.22 -4.26 33.50
CA ASP A 143 -4.70 -2.90 33.28
C ASP A 143 -5.80 -1.92 32.85
N ILE A 144 -7.06 -2.41 32.78
CA ILE A 144 -8.24 -1.63 32.43
C ILE A 144 -8.79 -0.97 33.69
N PRO A 145 -8.72 0.37 33.85
CA PRO A 145 -9.05 1.04 35.10
C PRO A 145 -10.53 0.97 35.49
N ASP A 146 -11.41 0.77 34.51
CA ASP A 146 -12.85 0.77 34.68
C ASP A 146 -13.46 -0.59 34.29
N GLU A 147 -13.99 -1.29 35.30
CA GLU A 147 -14.63 -2.61 35.11
C GLU A 147 -15.86 -2.53 34.20
N THR A 148 -16.51 -1.37 34.10
CA THR A 148 -17.67 -1.16 33.23
C THR A 148 -17.28 -1.06 31.75
N LEU A 149 -16.05 -0.63 31.47
CA LEU A 149 -15.49 -0.50 30.11
C LEU A 149 -14.77 -1.78 29.64
N ARG A 150 -14.39 -2.67 30.57
CA ARG A 150 -13.71 -3.94 30.29
C ARG A 150 -14.35 -4.75 29.14
N PRO A 151 -15.66 -5.05 29.12
CA PRO A 151 -16.26 -5.85 28.04
C PRO A 151 -16.22 -5.13 26.67
N MET A 152 -16.34 -3.79 26.66
CA MET A 152 -16.23 -3.01 25.41
C MET A 152 -14.81 -3.06 24.86
N LEU A 153 -13.80 -2.95 25.73
CA LEU A 153 -12.40 -3.04 25.30
C LEU A 153 -12.03 -4.44 24.84
N GLU A 154 -12.47 -5.49 25.54
CA GLU A 154 -12.27 -6.87 25.10
C GLU A 154 -12.89 -7.13 23.72
N ALA A 155 -14.09 -6.60 23.47
CA ALA A 155 -14.73 -6.68 22.16
C ALA A 155 -13.92 -5.94 21.08
N ALA A 156 -13.42 -4.73 21.39
CA ALA A 156 -12.59 -3.95 20.47
C ALA A 156 -11.27 -4.67 20.14
N VAL A 157 -10.60 -5.26 21.13
CA VAL A 157 -9.36 -6.04 20.93
C VAL A 157 -9.64 -7.29 20.08
N LYS A 158 -10.71 -8.04 20.37
CA LYS A 158 -11.11 -9.21 19.56
C LYS A 158 -11.41 -8.80 18.12
N MET A 159 -12.13 -7.69 17.93
CA MET A 159 -12.46 -7.19 16.58
C MET A 159 -11.21 -6.74 15.83
N ALA A 160 -10.29 -6.04 16.49
CA ALA A 160 -9.02 -5.67 15.90
C ALA A 160 -8.23 -6.93 15.50
N ALA A 161 -8.15 -7.95 16.36
CA ALA A 161 -7.42 -9.19 16.09
C ALA A 161 -8.01 -9.99 14.92
N ALA A 162 -9.33 -9.92 14.71
CA ALA A 162 -10.00 -10.56 13.59
C ALA A 162 -9.86 -9.81 12.26
N MET A 163 -9.56 -8.51 12.28
CA MET A 163 -9.56 -7.64 11.11
C MET A 163 -8.63 -8.10 9.98
N PRO A 164 -7.37 -8.54 10.22
CA PRO A 164 -6.51 -9.07 9.16
C PRO A 164 -7.13 -10.25 8.40
N ALA A 165 -7.79 -11.17 9.10
CA ALA A 165 -8.46 -12.32 8.48
C ALA A 165 -9.71 -11.88 7.70
N ILE A 166 -10.45 -10.87 8.19
CA ILE A 166 -11.58 -10.28 7.47
C ILE A 166 -11.09 -9.65 6.15
N LEU A 167 -9.99 -8.90 6.18
CA LEU A 167 -9.39 -8.32 4.98
C LEU A 167 -9.01 -9.40 3.96
N VAL A 168 -8.33 -10.46 4.37
CA VAL A 168 -7.98 -11.58 3.46
C VAL A 168 -9.24 -12.11 2.76
N LYS A 169 -10.34 -12.33 3.50
CA LYS A 169 -11.63 -12.78 2.94
C LYS A 169 -12.27 -11.77 1.99
N VAL A 170 -12.13 -10.47 2.26
CA VAL A 170 -12.61 -9.43 1.34
C VAL A 170 -11.86 -9.52 0.01
N LEU A 171 -10.54 -9.66 0.05
CA LEU A 171 -9.73 -9.78 -1.17
C LEU A 171 -10.06 -11.07 -1.95
N GLU A 172 -10.20 -12.20 -1.25
CA GLU A 172 -10.66 -13.48 -1.83
C GLU A 172 -11.99 -13.31 -2.58
N LYS A 173 -12.98 -12.65 -1.95
CA LYS A 173 -14.27 -12.40 -2.58
C LYS A 173 -14.15 -11.58 -3.86
N GLN A 174 -13.25 -10.59 -3.91
CA GLN A 174 -13.04 -9.80 -5.13
C GLN A 174 -12.40 -10.62 -6.26
N VAL A 175 -11.45 -11.49 -5.91
CA VAL A 175 -10.83 -12.42 -6.87
C VAL A 175 -11.86 -13.42 -7.41
N ASP A 176 -12.65 -14.05 -6.54
CA ASP A 176 -13.64 -15.04 -6.95
C ASP A 176 -14.83 -14.44 -7.70
N ALA A 177 -15.12 -13.16 -7.48
CA ALA A 177 -16.08 -12.40 -8.28
C ALA A 177 -15.56 -12.02 -9.68
N GLY A 178 -14.33 -12.38 -10.05
CA GLY A 178 -13.74 -12.09 -11.36
C GLY A 178 -13.48 -10.61 -11.59
N LYS A 179 -13.25 -9.83 -10.52
CA LYS A 179 -13.03 -8.38 -10.61
C LYS A 179 -11.63 -8.01 -11.11
N PHE A 180 -10.66 -8.91 -10.96
CA PHE A 180 -9.31 -8.71 -11.47
C PHE A 180 -9.23 -9.10 -12.94
N SER A 181 -8.33 -8.44 -13.67
CA SER A 181 -7.93 -8.89 -15.01
C SER A 181 -7.31 -10.29 -14.95
N ALA A 182 -7.29 -10.97 -16.11
CA ALA A 182 -6.72 -12.31 -16.23
C ALA A 182 -5.25 -12.35 -15.78
N ASP A 183 -4.48 -11.31 -16.10
CA ASP A 183 -3.06 -11.21 -15.77
C ASP A 183 -2.82 -10.96 -14.27
N PHE A 184 -3.74 -10.27 -13.58
CA PHE A 184 -3.63 -9.96 -12.16
C PHE A 184 -4.28 -10.99 -11.24
N THR A 185 -5.20 -11.80 -11.73
CA THR A 185 -5.82 -12.89 -10.94
C THR A 185 -4.79 -13.80 -10.24
N PRO A 186 -3.75 -14.33 -10.93
CA PRO A 186 -2.72 -15.14 -10.25
C PRO A 186 -1.90 -14.34 -9.24
N VAL A 187 -1.64 -13.05 -9.51
CA VAL A 187 -0.93 -12.16 -8.58
C VAL A 187 -1.75 -11.94 -7.30
N ALA A 188 -3.04 -11.65 -7.44
CA ALA A 188 -3.95 -11.46 -6.32
C ALA A 188 -4.06 -12.73 -5.47
N ARG A 189 -4.17 -13.91 -6.10
CA ARG A 189 -4.17 -15.20 -5.38
C ARG A 189 -2.87 -15.44 -4.62
N ALA A 190 -1.71 -15.19 -5.24
CA ALA A 190 -0.42 -15.30 -4.55
C ALA A 190 -0.32 -14.33 -3.35
N ARG A 191 -0.88 -13.11 -3.49
CA ARG A 191 -0.94 -12.13 -2.40
C ARG A 191 -1.83 -12.61 -1.26
N ILE A 192 -3.01 -13.14 -1.55
CA ILE A 192 -3.90 -13.75 -0.54
C ILE A 192 -3.17 -14.80 0.29
N GLU A 193 -2.44 -15.71 -0.36
CA GLU A 193 -1.69 -16.76 0.35
C GLU A 193 -0.58 -16.17 1.25
N ALA A 194 0.15 -15.16 0.75
CA ALA A 194 1.16 -14.46 1.55
C ALA A 194 0.54 -13.75 2.77
N LEU A 195 -0.60 -13.06 2.59
CA LEU A 195 -1.30 -12.39 3.68
C LEU A 195 -1.88 -13.38 4.68
N ARG A 196 -2.34 -14.55 4.24
CA ARG A 196 -2.82 -15.61 5.13
C ARG A 196 -1.68 -16.19 5.96
N ALA A 197 -0.51 -16.41 5.35
CA ALA A 197 0.68 -16.88 6.03
C ALA A 197 1.22 -15.88 7.08
N ALA A 198 0.95 -14.59 6.89
CA ALA A 198 1.34 -13.52 7.81
C ALA A 198 0.35 -13.29 8.97
N LEU A 199 -0.78 -14.00 9.01
CA LEU A 199 -1.76 -13.84 10.10
C LEU A 199 -1.13 -14.20 11.46
N PRO A 200 -1.46 -13.45 12.53
CA PRO A 200 -1.07 -13.84 13.88
C PRO A 200 -1.58 -15.25 14.19
N LYS A 201 -0.69 -16.12 14.68
CA LYS A 201 -1.10 -17.43 15.18
C LYS A 201 -1.91 -17.25 16.47
N PRO A 202 -2.95 -18.07 16.69
CA PRO A 202 -3.73 -18.06 17.93
C PRO A 202 -2.88 -18.42 19.16
#